data_AF-A0A7X8X4G9-F1
#
_entry.id   AF-A0A7X8X4G9-F1
#
_cell.length_a   1.000
_cell.length_b   1.000
_cell.length_c   1.000
_cell.angle_alpha   90.00
_cell.angle_beta   90.00
_cell.angle_gamma   90.00
#
_symmetry.space_group_name_H-M   'P 1'
#
loop_
_entity.id
_entity.type
_entity.pdbx_description
1 polymer ?
#
loop_
_entity_poly.entity_id
_entity_poly.type
_entity_poly.pdbx_seq_one_letter_code
_entity_poly.pdbx_strand_id
1 'polypeptide(L)'
;AYFFFAARREKDAAFLTLISYLTGKEQEIKEQGVQPGRCLAMLGSVQVKQVLETLAPQKYHLIYVVSERGELLGILTERAVISAGLTGDMGKTMGDIVKKENPTCG
;
A
#
# COMPACT_ATOMS: atom_id res chain seq x y z
N ALA A 1 -26.69 2.60 22.78
CA ALA A 1 -25.39 2.16 22.24
C ALA A 1 -25.50 1.81 20.73
N TYR A 2 -25.83 2.79 19.87
CA TYR A 2 -25.96 2.60 18.41
C TYR A 2 -24.70 2.99 17.61
N PHE A 3 -23.78 3.76 18.20
CA PHE A 3 -22.55 4.22 17.54
C PHE A 3 -21.52 3.10 17.29
N PHE A 4 -21.44 2.10 18.18
CA PHE A 4 -20.51 0.98 18.04
C PHE A 4 -20.84 0.04 16.87
N PHE A 5 -22.12 -0.14 16.55
CA PHE A 5 -22.56 -1.01 15.46
C PHE A 5 -22.38 -0.38 14.08
N ALA A 6 -22.62 0.93 13.95
CA ALA A 6 -22.43 1.65 12.69
C ALA A 6 -20.95 1.73 12.28
N ALA A 7 -20.07 2.10 13.23
CA ALA A 7 -18.62 2.18 12.99
C ALA A 7 -17.99 0.82 12.64
N ARG A 8 -18.59 -0.30 13.09
CA ARG A 8 -18.14 -1.64 12.74
C ARG A 8 -18.52 -2.00 11.30
N ARG A 9 -19.75 -1.70 10.87
CA ARG A 9 -20.20 -1.92 9.48
C ARG A 9 -19.40 -1.09 8.47
N GLU A 10 -19.06 0.15 8.79
CA GLU A 10 -18.21 1.00 7.93
C GLU A 10 -16.80 0.42 7.77
N LYS A 11 -16.19 -0.05 8.86
CA LYS A 11 -14.86 -0.68 8.83
C LYS A 11 -14.88 -2.01 8.05
N ASP A 12 -15.89 -2.83 8.25
CA ASP A 12 -16.03 -4.11 7.56
C ASP A 12 -16.28 -3.90 6.04
N ALA A 13 -17.07 -2.90 5.66
CA ALA A 13 -17.29 -2.54 4.26
C ALA A 13 -16.02 -1.99 3.59
N ALA A 14 -15.27 -1.11 4.26
CA ALA A 14 -13.99 -0.60 3.78
C ALA A 14 -12.95 -1.73 3.62
N PHE A 15 -12.94 -2.69 4.54
CA PHE A 15 -12.05 -3.85 4.48
C PHE A 15 -12.44 -4.83 3.36
N LEU A 16 -13.72 -5.12 3.14
CA LEU A 16 -14.18 -5.94 2.01
C LEU A 16 -13.92 -5.27 0.67
N THR A 17 -14.08 -3.95 0.58
CA THR A 17 -13.73 -3.15 -0.60
C THR A 17 -12.23 -3.24 -0.87
N LEU A 18 -11.40 -3.12 0.18
CA LEU A 18 -9.97 -3.33 0.09
C LEU A 18 -9.66 -4.75 -0.40
N ILE A 19 -10.13 -5.81 0.26
CA ILE A 19 -9.90 -7.21 -0.15
C ILE A 19 -10.28 -7.46 -1.62
N SER A 20 -11.44 -6.97 -2.05
CA SER A 20 -11.91 -7.10 -3.44
C SER A 20 -11.00 -6.37 -4.41
N TYR A 21 -10.55 -5.16 -4.05
CA TYR A 21 -9.59 -4.37 -4.79
C TYR A 21 -8.23 -5.07 -4.90
N LEU A 22 -7.72 -5.64 -3.81
CA LEU A 22 -6.44 -6.35 -3.78
C LEU A 22 -6.45 -7.62 -4.64
N THR A 23 -7.55 -8.36 -4.59
CA THR A 23 -7.71 -9.63 -5.32
C THR A 23 -7.84 -9.40 -6.82
N GLY A 24 -8.64 -8.40 -7.24
CA GLY A 24 -8.77 -8.06 -8.66
C GLY A 24 -7.45 -7.58 -9.26
N LYS A 25 -6.72 -6.73 -8.53
CA LYS A 25 -5.52 -6.07 -9.06
C LYS A 25 -4.31 -6.98 -9.23
N GLU A 26 -4.02 -7.86 -8.25
CA GLU A 26 -2.93 -8.83 -8.41
C GLU A 26 -3.18 -9.78 -9.60
N GLN A 27 -4.46 -10.09 -9.84
CA GLN A 27 -4.85 -10.98 -10.92
C GLN A 27 -4.66 -10.31 -12.29
N GLU A 28 -4.93 -9.01 -12.41
CA GLU A 28 -4.77 -8.26 -13.68
C GLU A 28 -3.34 -8.32 -14.23
N ILE A 29 -2.30 -8.03 -13.44
CA ILE A 29 -0.91 -8.08 -13.95
C ILE A 29 -0.43 -9.52 -14.20
N LYS A 30 -0.94 -10.49 -13.44
CA LYS A 30 -0.66 -11.92 -13.67
C LYS A 30 -1.29 -12.44 -14.96
N GLU A 31 -2.50 -11.96 -15.30
CA GLU A 31 -3.24 -12.38 -16.50
C GLU A 31 -2.80 -11.63 -17.76
N GLN A 32 -2.56 -10.32 -17.67
CA GLN A 32 -2.26 -9.46 -18.82
C GLN A 32 -0.75 -9.41 -19.13
N GLY A 33 0.10 -9.70 -18.15
CA GLY A 33 1.56 -9.62 -18.25
C GLY A 33 2.14 -8.21 -18.40
N VAL A 34 1.34 -7.24 -18.88
CA VAL A 34 1.72 -5.84 -19.07
C VAL A 34 0.59 -4.94 -18.59
N GLN A 35 0.94 -3.99 -17.72
CA GLN A 35 0.07 -2.89 -17.32
C GLN A 35 0.81 -1.56 -17.39
N PRO A 36 0.12 -0.44 -17.64
CA PRO A 36 0.72 0.88 -17.51
C PRO A 36 1.27 1.08 -16.08
N GLY A 37 2.58 1.25 -15.99
CA GLY A 37 3.26 1.54 -14.73
C GLY A 37 3.04 3.00 -14.30
N ARG A 38 2.72 3.22 -13.02
CA ARG A 38 2.69 4.56 -12.42
C ARG A 38 3.73 4.66 -11.32
N CYS A 39 4.66 5.60 -11.47
CA CYS A 39 5.62 5.91 -10.42
C CYS A 39 5.00 6.91 -9.43
N LEU A 40 5.05 6.61 -8.14
CA LEU A 40 4.69 7.51 -7.05
C LEU A 40 5.93 7.77 -6.20
N ALA A 41 6.21 9.03 -5.89
CA ALA A 41 7.22 9.39 -4.90
C ALA A 41 6.51 9.86 -3.62
N MET A 42 6.96 9.38 -2.46
CA MET A 42 6.38 9.74 -1.18
C MET A 42 7.41 9.75 -0.07
N LEU A 43 7.15 10.54 0.96
CA LEU A 43 8.01 10.59 2.14
C LEU A 43 7.94 9.28 2.93
N GLY A 44 9.07 8.89 3.52
CA GLY A 44 9.14 7.73 4.42
C GLY A 44 8.20 7.84 5.63
N SER A 45 7.79 9.04 6.01
CA SER A 45 6.86 9.34 7.11
C SER A 45 5.39 9.02 6.81
N VAL A 46 5.02 8.83 5.54
CA VAL A 46 3.64 8.52 5.12
C VAL A 46 3.23 7.14 5.64
N GLN A 47 1.99 6.99 6.10
CA GLN A 47 1.48 5.71 6.61
C GLN A 47 0.94 4.80 5.51
N VAL A 48 1.03 3.48 5.71
CA VAL A 48 0.51 2.46 4.79
C VAL A 48 -0.96 2.72 4.42
N LYS A 49 -1.80 3.07 5.40
CA LYS A 49 -3.22 3.38 5.14
C LYS A 49 -3.40 4.48 4.08
N GLN A 50 -2.64 5.57 4.20
CA GLN A 50 -2.73 6.71 3.29
C GLN A 50 -2.29 6.32 1.87
N VAL A 51 -1.29 5.45 1.75
CA VAL A 51 -0.84 4.97 0.44
C VAL A 51 -1.89 4.08 -0.22
N LEU A 52 -2.50 3.16 0.53
CA LEU A 52 -3.55 2.28 0.00
C LEU A 52 -4.73 3.06 -0.58
N GLU A 53 -5.10 4.18 0.04
CA GLU A 53 -6.17 5.08 -0.45
C GLU A 53 -5.81 5.77 -1.78
N THR A 54 -4.53 5.84 -2.16
CA THR A 54 -4.08 6.48 -3.42
C THR A 54 -3.94 5.50 -4.59
N LEU A 55 -3.95 4.20 -4.33
CA LEU A 55 -3.75 3.20 -5.38
C LEU A 55 -5.01 3.07 -6.25
N ALA A 56 -4.83 3.09 -7.57
CA ALA A 56 -5.92 3.02 -8.54
C ALA A 56 -5.95 1.67 -9.32
N PRO A 57 -7.13 1.22 -9.79
CA PRO A 57 -7.26 0.05 -10.67
C PRO A 57 -6.53 0.21 -12.02
N GLN A 58 -6.23 -0.91 -12.69
CA GLN A 58 -5.67 -0.97 -14.06
C GLN A 58 -4.29 -0.30 -14.26
N LYS A 59 -3.63 0.11 -13.18
CA LYS A 59 -2.26 0.66 -13.19
C LYS A 59 -1.44 -0.01 -12.12
N TYR A 60 -0.26 -0.47 -12.51
CA TYR A 60 0.68 -1.05 -11.56
C TYR A 60 1.54 0.05 -10.94
N HIS A 61 1.50 0.21 -9.62
CA HIS A 61 2.20 1.30 -8.94
C HIS A 61 3.58 0.85 -8.44
N LEU A 62 4.60 1.61 -8.85
CA LEU A 62 5.95 1.57 -8.30
C LEU A 62 6.13 2.76 -7.37
N ILE A 63 6.53 2.51 -6.13
CA ILE A 63 6.49 3.49 -5.04
C ILE A 63 7.91 3.78 -4.58
N TYR A 64 8.41 4.96 -4.90
CA TYR A 64 9.69 5.50 -4.46
C TYR A 64 9.50 6.16 -3.10
N VAL A 65 10.18 5.64 -2.09
CA VAL A 65 10.16 6.19 -0.74
C VAL A 65 11.39 7.07 -0.57
N VAL A 66 11.16 8.35 -0.25
CA VAL A 66 12.22 9.36 -0.12
C VAL A 66 12.26 9.95 1.28
N SER A 67 13.42 10.47 1.68
CA SER A 67 13.59 11.24 2.92
C SER A 67 13.08 12.67 2.75
N GLU A 68 12.93 13.41 3.86
CA GLU A 68 12.63 14.85 3.84
C GLU A 68 13.70 15.67 3.09
N ARG A 69 14.90 15.11 2.90
CA ARG A 69 16.00 15.71 2.13
C ARG A 69 15.98 15.33 0.65
N GLY A 70 14.98 14.57 0.21
CA GLY A 70 14.85 14.09 -1.17
C GLY A 70 15.72 12.87 -1.51
N GLU A 71 16.35 12.23 -0.53
CA GLU A 71 17.19 11.05 -0.74
C GLU A 71 16.31 9.80 -0.93
N LEU A 72 16.63 8.93 -1.88
CA LEU A 72 15.91 7.67 -2.08
C LEU A 72 16.23 6.71 -0.92
N LEU A 73 15.20 6.38 -0.13
CA LEU A 73 15.29 5.40 0.94
C LEU A 73 15.04 3.97 0.42
N GLY A 74 14.22 3.82 -0.61
CA GLY A 74 13.94 2.52 -1.23
C GLY A 74 12.79 2.58 -2.24
N ILE A 75 12.53 1.43 -2.87
CA ILE A 75 11.43 1.25 -3.83
C ILE A 75 10.56 0.12 -3.33
N LEU A 76 9.25 0.34 -3.26
CA LEU A 76 8.24 -0.64 -2.94
C LEU A 76 7.34 -0.88 -4.15
N THR A 77 6.86 -2.10 -4.28
CA THR A 77 5.77 -2.41 -5.22
C THR A 77 4.43 -2.18 -4.54
N GLU A 78 3.38 -1.98 -5.31
CA GLU A 78 2.03 -1.97 -4.73
C GLU A 78 1.73 -3.26 -3.95
N ARG A 79 2.20 -4.43 -4.41
CA ARG A 79 2.04 -5.71 -3.71
C ARG A 79 2.62 -5.66 -2.29
N ALA A 80 3.80 -5.06 -2.12
CA ALA A 80 4.42 -4.90 -0.81
C ALA A 80 3.55 -4.08 0.14
N VAL A 81 3.05 -2.93 -0.33
CA VAL A 81 2.18 -2.03 0.47
C VAL A 81 0.86 -2.69 0.82
N ILE A 82 0.28 -3.39 -0.14
CA ILE A 82 -0.93 -4.20 -0.01
C ILE A 82 -0.76 -5.26 1.08
N SER A 83 0.34 -6.01 1.00
CA SER A 83 0.64 -7.08 1.97
C SER A 83 0.82 -6.51 3.38
N ALA A 84 1.50 -5.35 3.51
CA ALA A 84 1.65 -4.67 4.78
C ALA A 84 0.28 -4.30 5.38
N GLY A 85 -0.62 -3.71 4.58
CA GLY A 85 -1.99 -3.41 5.00
C GLY A 85 -2.76 -4.63 5.52
N LEU A 86 -2.72 -5.74 4.76
CA LEU A 86 -3.40 -6.98 5.14
C LEU A 86 -2.85 -7.61 6.43
N THR A 87 -1.55 -7.45 6.71
CA THR A 87 -0.94 -7.94 7.97
C THR A 87 -1.23 -7.07 9.19
N GLY A 88 -2.00 -5.99 9.04
CA GLY A 88 -2.36 -5.07 10.13
C GLY A 88 -1.38 -3.92 10.33
N ASP A 89 -0.41 -3.74 9.44
CA ASP A 89 0.62 -2.68 9.53
C ASP A 89 0.10 -1.31 9.05
N MET A 90 -1.22 -1.05 9.10
CA MET A 90 -1.87 0.15 8.56
C MET A 90 -1.32 1.48 9.11
N GLY A 91 -0.88 1.48 10.38
CA GLY A 91 -0.29 2.66 11.03
C GLY A 91 1.23 2.76 10.93
N LYS A 92 1.90 1.76 10.32
CA LYS A 92 3.35 1.83 10.09
C LYS A 92 3.65 2.79 8.94
N THR A 93 4.85 3.35 8.99
CA THR A 93 5.31 4.28 7.96
C THR A 93 5.96 3.55 6.79
N MET A 94 5.99 4.17 5.61
CA MET A 94 6.62 3.59 4.43
C MET A 94 8.12 3.35 4.63
N GLY A 95 8.79 4.18 5.42
CA GLY A 95 10.18 3.97 5.81
C GLY A 95 10.38 2.68 6.63
N ASP A 96 9.42 2.33 7.49
CA ASP A 96 9.46 1.07 8.25
C ASP A 96 9.27 -0.14 7.35
N ILE A 97 8.38 -0.03 6.34
CA ILE A 97 8.15 -1.09 5.35
C ILE A 97 9.41 -1.31 4.51
N VAL A 98 10.06 -0.24 4.05
CA VAL A 98 11.34 -0.33 3.31
C VAL A 98 12.41 -1.06 4.11
N LYS A 99 12.59 -0.73 5.40
CA LYS A 99 13.59 -1.38 6.27
C LYS A 99 13.31 -2.86 6.49
N LYS A 100 12.03 -3.25 6.52
CA LYS A 100 11.59 -4.64 6.66
C LYS A 100 11.90 -5.46 5.40
N GLU A 101 11.77 -4.84 4.23
CA GLU A 101 11.96 -5.50 2.93
C GLU A 101 13.43 -5.50 2.47
N ASN A 102 14.23 -4.52 2.94
CA ASN A 102 15.69 -4.51 2.84
C ASN A 102 16.33 -4.64 4.23
N PRO A 103 16.37 -5.85 4.85
CA PRO A 103 17.18 -6.05 6.03
C PRO A 103 18.65 -6.03 5.58
N THR A 104 19.30 -4.87 5.74
CA THR A 104 20.74 -4.64 5.54
C THR A 104 21.30 -4.93 4.13
N CYS A 105 21.66 -3.87 3.42
CA CYS A 105 23.03 -3.84 2.89
C CYS A 105 23.88 -3.23 4.03
N GLY A 106 24.99 -3.89 4.35
CA GLY A 106 25.79 -3.67 5.57
C GLY A 106 26.39 -2.28 5.75
#